data_AF-A0A953IB57-F1
#
_entry.id   AF-A0A953IB57-F1
#
_cell.length_a   1.000
_cell.length_b   1.000
_cell.length_c   1.000
_cell.angle_alpha   90.00
_cell.angle_beta   90.00
_cell.angle_gamma   90.00
#
_symmetry.space_group_name_H-M   'P 1'
#
loop_
_entity.id
_entity.type
_entity.pdbx_description
1 polymer ?
#
loop_
_entity_poly.entity_id
_entity_poly.type
_entity_poly.pdbx_seq_one_letter_code
_entity_poly.pdbx_strand_id
1 'polypeptide(L)'
;MTTVQKTYRASATAVASAILVVALYIVLWLLRRQGIMTTYWGMILDLALITTTSAIGLSLIYGFTGQFSLGHAAFYGIGAYVAAYVTKAYGATTLNFALGLLAGAAAAALVAFLIGLPILRLRSDYLGIATLGFGVIVKVFMDNSDKLSKLLGGSMGM
;
A
#
# COMPACT_ATOMS: atom_id res chain seq x y z
N MET A 1 4.92 -22.48 -34.97
CA MET A 1 5.41 -23.33 -33.85
C MET A 1 6.27 -22.54 -32.84
N THR A 2 5.91 -21.31 -32.46
CA THR A 2 6.73 -20.44 -31.58
C THR A 2 6.01 -19.90 -30.33
N THR A 3 4.69 -20.12 -30.21
CA THR A 3 3.89 -19.66 -29.06
C THR A 3 4.03 -20.55 -27.82
N VAL A 4 4.15 -21.87 -27.97
CA VAL A 4 4.18 -22.82 -26.84
C VAL A 4 5.49 -22.77 -26.04
N GLN A 5 6.64 -22.59 -26.71
CA GLN A 5 7.95 -22.49 -26.03
C GLN A 5 8.09 -21.21 -25.18
N LYS A 6 7.39 -20.12 -25.55
CA LYS A 6 7.40 -18.86 -24.82
C LYS A 6 6.63 -18.96 -23.50
N THR A 7 5.50 -19.67 -23.51
CA THR A 7 4.68 -19.95 -22.31
C THR A 7 5.39 -20.88 -21.32
N TYR A 8 6.09 -21.91 -21.81
CA TYR A 8 6.83 -22.83 -20.95
C TYR A 8 8.00 -22.14 -20.23
N ARG A 9 8.78 -21.30 -20.94
CA ARG A 9 9.83 -20.47 -20.32
C ARG A 9 9.27 -19.47 -19.31
N ALA A 10 8.15 -18.82 -19.62
CA ALA A 10 7.49 -17.89 -18.69
C ALA A 10 7.00 -18.58 -17.41
N SER A 11 6.46 -19.81 -17.52
CA SER A 11 6.05 -20.61 -16.35
C SER A 11 7.24 -21.08 -15.51
N ALA A 12 8.34 -21.48 -16.16
CA ALA A 12 9.57 -21.89 -15.47
C ALA A 12 10.25 -20.73 -14.73
N THR A 13 10.30 -19.53 -15.33
CA THR A 13 10.80 -18.32 -14.65
C THR A 13 9.88 -17.86 -13.52
N ALA A 14 8.56 -18.03 -13.66
CA ALA A 14 7.60 -17.70 -12.60
C ALA A 14 7.78 -18.62 -11.38
N VAL A 15 7.89 -19.94 -11.59
CA VAL A 15 8.14 -20.91 -10.52
C VAL A 15 9.51 -20.68 -9.87
N ALA A 16 10.56 -20.40 -10.66
CA ALA A 16 11.87 -20.06 -10.13
C ALA A 16 11.82 -18.79 -9.26
N SER A 17 11.11 -17.75 -9.71
CA SER A 17 10.96 -16.51 -8.95
C SER A 17 10.17 -16.72 -7.65
N ALA A 18 9.12 -17.55 -7.67
CA ALA A 18 8.37 -17.89 -6.47
C ALA A 18 9.23 -18.64 -5.44
N ILE A 19 10.04 -19.61 -5.89
CA ILE A 19 10.97 -20.35 -5.02
C ILE A 19 12.00 -19.40 -4.40
N LEU A 20 12.54 -18.46 -5.19
CA LEU A 20 13.49 -17.46 -4.69
C LEU A 20 12.86 -16.53 -3.64
N VAL A 21 11.61 -16.10 -3.84
CA VAL A 21 10.89 -15.26 -2.86
C VAL A 21 10.65 -16.02 -1.55
N VAL A 22 10.24 -17.28 -1.64
CA VAL A 22 10.04 -18.13 -0.46
C VAL A 22 11.36 -18.38 0.27
N ALA A 23 12.45 -18.67 -0.46
CA ALA A 23 13.78 -18.85 0.11
C ALA A 23 14.27 -17.56 0.80
N LEU A 24 14.09 -16.40 0.17
CA LEU A 24 14.44 -15.10 0.74
C LEU A 24 13.64 -14.83 2.03
N TYR A 25 12.33 -15.10 2.03
CA TYR A 25 11.49 -14.95 3.23
C TYR A 25 11.98 -15.83 4.39
N ILE A 26 12.31 -17.10 4.11
CA ILE A 26 12.84 -18.03 5.12
C ILE A 26 14.17 -17.53 5.70
N VAL A 27 15.07 -17.03 4.84
CA VAL A 27 16.35 -16.48 5.27
C VAL A 27 16.14 -15.24 6.17
N LEU A 28 15.27 -14.31 5.78
CA LEU A 28 14.94 -13.14 6.60
C LEU A 28 14.28 -13.51 7.92
N TRP A 29 13.40 -14.51 7.92
CA TRP A 29 12.75 -15.02 9.13
C TRP A 29 13.77 -15.64 10.10
N LEU A 30 14.71 -16.45 9.59
CA LEU A 30 15.79 -17.03 10.38
C LEU A 30 16.73 -15.95 10.94
N LEU A 31 17.14 -14.97 10.12
CA LEU A 31 17.96 -13.84 10.55
C LEU A 31 17.30 -13.01 11.65
N ARG A 32 15.98 -12.80 11.56
CA ARG A 32 15.18 -12.12 12.60
C ARG A 32 15.11 -12.95 13.89
N ARG A 33 14.98 -14.28 13.80
CA ARG A 33 14.93 -15.19 14.96
C ARG A 33 16.26 -15.30 15.70
N GLN A 34 17.38 -15.24 14.99
CA GLN A 34 18.73 -15.32 15.57
C GLN A 34 19.20 -14.01 16.23
N GLY A 35 18.38 -12.95 16.20
CA GLY A 35 18.69 -11.67 16.85
C GLY A 35 19.82 -10.87 16.20
N ILE A 36 20.32 -11.30 15.04
CA ILE A 36 21.39 -10.62 14.28
C ILE A 36 20.88 -9.30 13.68
N MET A 37 19.58 -9.24 13.35
CA MET A 37 18.90 -8.03 12.91
C MET A 37 18.49 -7.16 14.10
N THR A 38 19.14 -6.01 14.25
CA THR A 38 18.65 -4.96 15.17
C THR A 38 17.30 -4.41 14.69
N THR A 39 16.49 -3.90 15.63
CA THR A 39 15.15 -3.33 15.34
C THR A 39 15.16 -2.28 14.22
N TYR A 40 16.27 -1.54 14.10
CA TYR A 40 16.48 -0.54 13.04
C TYR A 40 16.42 -1.14 11.63
N TRP A 41 17.13 -2.26 11.40
CA TRP A 41 17.10 -2.92 10.09
C TRP A 41 15.72 -3.51 9.77
N GLY A 42 15.00 -3.98 10.80
CA GLY A 42 13.61 -4.41 10.66
C GLY A 42 12.71 -3.29 10.14
N MET A 43 12.79 -2.09 10.74
CA MET A 43 12.00 -0.92 10.31
C MET A 43 12.31 -0.49 8.88
N ILE A 44 13.59 -0.48 8.48
CA ILE A 44 13.99 -0.14 7.11
C ILE A 44 13.41 -1.15 6.12
N LEU A 45 13.49 -2.45 6.44
CA LEU A 45 12.93 -3.51 5.59
C LEU A 45 11.42 -3.37 5.45
N ASP A 46 10.70 -3.15 6.55
CA ASP A 46 9.24 -3.00 6.50
C ASP A 46 8.85 -1.76 5.66
N LEU A 47 9.54 -0.62 5.84
CA LEU A 47 9.32 0.58 5.03
C LEU A 47 9.64 0.35 3.54
N ALA A 48 10.73 -0.36 3.23
CA ALA A 48 11.12 -0.68 1.87
C ALA A 48 10.08 -1.58 1.18
N LEU A 49 9.56 -2.60 1.87
CA LEU A 49 8.54 -3.50 1.33
C LEU A 49 7.22 -2.76 1.07
N ILE A 50 6.80 -1.92 2.00
CA ILE A 50 5.57 -1.14 1.87
C ILE A 50 5.68 -0.15 0.70
N THR A 51 6.76 0.62 0.62
CA THR A 51 6.98 1.59 -0.47
C THR A 51 7.15 0.90 -1.83
N THR A 52 7.80 -0.27 -1.88
CA THR A 52 7.92 -1.06 -3.13
C THR A 52 6.58 -1.57 -3.62
N THR A 53 5.71 -2.04 -2.72
CA THR A 53 4.36 -2.51 -3.08
C THR A 53 3.53 -1.36 -3.68
N SER A 54 3.59 -0.18 -3.05
CA SER A 54 2.96 1.03 -3.59
C SER A 54 3.58 1.46 -4.93
N ALA A 55 4.90 1.37 -5.09
CA ALA A 55 5.58 1.69 -6.33
C ALA A 55 5.16 0.76 -7.49
N ILE A 56 5.00 -0.55 -7.23
CA ILE A 56 4.49 -1.50 -8.23
C ILE A 56 3.05 -1.15 -8.65
N GLY A 57 2.19 -0.80 -7.69
CA GLY A 57 0.84 -0.33 -7.97
C GLY A 57 0.83 0.93 -8.84
N LEU A 58 1.74 1.86 -8.56
CA LEU A 58 1.95 3.05 -9.37
C LEU A 58 2.44 2.70 -10.78
N SER A 59 3.45 1.84 -10.91
CA SER A 59 3.97 1.36 -12.19
C SER A 59 2.90 0.66 -13.03
N LEU A 60 1.93 0.00 -12.41
CA LEU A 60 0.81 -0.60 -13.14
C LEU A 60 -0.09 0.48 -13.77
N ILE A 61 -0.44 1.53 -13.03
CA ILE A 61 -1.27 2.62 -13.54
C ILE A 61 -0.52 3.37 -14.64
N TYR A 62 0.68 3.84 -14.31
CA TYR A 62 1.51 4.60 -15.24
C TYR A 62 1.90 3.80 -16.48
N GLY A 63 2.28 2.53 -16.30
CA GLY A 63 2.77 1.68 -17.37
C GLY A 63 1.67 1.20 -18.32
N PHE A 64 0.47 0.91 -17.83
CA PHE A 64 -0.61 0.38 -18.66
C PHE A 64 -1.62 1.42 -19.14
N THR A 65 -1.92 2.46 -18.35
CA THR A 65 -2.90 3.50 -18.74
C THR A 65 -2.27 4.81 -19.17
N GLY A 66 -0.98 5.01 -18.91
CA GLY A 66 -0.28 6.26 -19.23
C GLY A 66 -0.73 7.45 -18.39
N GLN A 67 -1.56 7.25 -17.36
CA GLN A 67 -2.10 8.32 -16.54
C GLN A 67 -1.15 8.69 -15.40
N PHE A 68 -0.79 9.98 -15.33
CA PHE A 68 0.02 10.50 -14.25
C PHE A 68 -0.83 10.75 -12.99
N SER A 69 -0.74 9.85 -12.00
CA SER A 69 -1.41 9.96 -10.70
C SER A 69 -0.42 10.24 -9.57
N LEU A 70 -0.56 11.39 -8.90
CA LEU A 70 0.20 11.75 -7.69
C LEU A 70 -0.58 11.51 -6.40
N GLY A 71 -1.83 11.08 -6.50
CA GLY A 71 -2.71 10.78 -5.38
C GLY A 71 -2.53 9.37 -4.79
N HIS A 72 -1.62 8.56 -5.35
CA HIS A 72 -1.44 7.17 -4.94
C HIS A 72 -1.06 7.03 -3.46
N ALA A 73 -0.20 7.93 -2.96
CA ALA A 73 0.18 7.98 -1.55
C ALA A 73 -1.01 8.24 -0.61
N ALA A 74 -2.04 8.94 -1.09
CA ALA A 74 -3.23 9.24 -0.32
C ALA A 74 -4.09 8.00 -0.08
N PHE A 75 -4.29 7.16 -1.10
CA PHE A 75 -5.02 5.90 -0.94
C PHE A 75 -4.27 4.90 -0.05
N TYR A 76 -2.96 4.80 -0.25
CA TYR A 76 -2.08 4.02 0.65
C TYR A 76 -2.22 4.50 2.10
N GLY A 77 -2.16 5.82 2.33
CA GLY A 77 -2.29 6.42 3.66
C GLY A 77 -3.66 6.15 4.30
N ILE A 78 -4.76 6.30 3.55
CA ILE A 78 -6.12 6.07 4.08
C ILE A 78 -6.27 4.61 4.55
N GLY A 79 -5.82 3.66 3.74
CA GLY A 79 -5.87 2.24 4.09
C GLY A 79 -5.04 1.92 5.34
N ALA A 80 -3.80 2.41 5.39
CA ALA A 80 -2.91 2.21 6.53
C ALA A 80 -3.48 2.83 7.82
N TYR A 81 -4.04 4.03 7.74
CA TYR A 81 -4.62 4.75 8.87
C TYR A 81 -5.85 4.02 9.45
N VAL A 82 -6.77 3.57 8.59
CA VAL A 82 -7.96 2.81 9.04
C VAL A 82 -7.55 1.45 9.61
N ALA A 83 -6.59 0.75 9.00
CA ALA A 83 -6.11 -0.52 9.51
C ALA A 83 -5.44 -0.39 10.88
N ALA A 84 -4.64 0.66 11.08
CA ALA A 84 -4.03 0.99 12.37
C ALA A 84 -5.10 1.32 13.42
N TYR A 85 -6.09 2.13 13.06
CA TYR A 85 -7.20 2.49 13.95
C TYR A 85 -7.97 1.27 14.45
N VAL A 86 -8.38 0.36 13.56
CA VAL A 86 -9.14 -0.84 13.92
C VAL A 86 -8.29 -1.80 14.77
N THR A 87 -7.02 -2.02 14.37
CA THR A 87 -6.13 -2.92 15.12
C THR A 87 -5.86 -2.40 16.53
N LYS A 88 -5.78 -1.07 16.70
CA LYS A 88 -5.63 -0.44 18.01
C LYS A 88 -6.90 -0.50 18.84
N ALA A 89 -8.06 -0.20 18.26
CA ALA A 89 -9.33 -0.15 18.98
C ALA A 89 -9.75 -1.51 19.57
N TYR A 90 -9.51 -2.60 18.83
CA TYR A 90 -9.92 -3.96 19.22
C TYR A 90 -8.78 -4.79 19.84
N GLY A 91 -7.55 -4.27 19.87
CA GLY A 91 -6.35 -4.92 20.41
C GLY A 91 -5.57 -5.75 19.38
N ALA A 92 -4.26 -5.90 19.63
CA ALA A 92 -3.29 -6.48 18.69
C ALA A 92 -3.32 -8.02 18.60
N THR A 93 -4.49 -8.60 18.32
CA THR A 93 -4.63 -10.03 18.00
C THR A 93 -4.56 -10.24 16.49
N THR A 94 -4.03 -11.37 16.01
CA THR A 94 -3.92 -11.70 14.57
C THR A 94 -5.25 -11.55 13.83
N LEU A 95 -6.37 -11.92 14.47
CA LEU A 95 -7.71 -11.79 13.90
C LEU A 95 -8.13 -10.32 13.73
N ASN A 96 -7.81 -9.47 14.70
CA ASN A 96 -8.12 -8.03 14.63
C ASN A 96 -7.24 -7.30 13.61
N PHE A 97 -5.99 -7.74 13.43
CA PHE A 97 -5.16 -7.25 12.34
C PHE A 97 -5.76 -7.59 10.97
N ALA A 98 -6.25 -8.82 10.78
CA ALA A 98 -6.91 -9.21 9.54
C ALA A 98 -8.20 -8.40 9.29
N LEU A 99 -9.00 -8.16 10.34
CA LEU A 99 -10.16 -7.28 10.26
C LEU A 99 -9.78 -5.83 9.96
N GLY A 100 -8.71 -5.31 10.57
CA GLY A 100 -8.18 -3.98 10.29
C GLY A 100 -7.70 -3.86 8.84
N LEU A 101 -7.02 -4.88 8.32
CA LEU A 101 -6.59 -4.93 6.93
C LEU A 101 -7.78 -4.89 5.97
N LEU A 102 -8.82 -5.70 6.22
CA LEU A 102 -10.04 -5.70 5.41
C LEU A 102 -10.80 -4.38 5.49
N ALA A 103 -10.92 -3.80 6.69
CA ALA A 103 -11.54 -2.51 6.90
C ALA A 103 -10.77 -1.38 6.20
N GLY A 104 -9.44 -1.39 6.28
CA GLY A 104 -8.58 -0.44 5.57
C GLY A 104 -8.69 -0.56 4.06
N ALA A 105 -8.69 -1.80 3.53
CA ALA A 105 -8.90 -2.07 2.12
C ALA A 105 -10.29 -1.59 1.65
N ALA A 106 -11.34 -1.87 2.42
CA ALA A 106 -12.69 -1.42 2.11
C ALA A 106 -12.80 0.11 2.13
N ALA A 107 -12.23 0.78 3.13
CA ALA A 107 -12.22 2.24 3.22
C ALA A 107 -11.47 2.88 2.05
N ALA A 108 -10.27 2.37 1.71
CA ALA A 108 -9.52 2.86 0.56
C ALA A 108 -10.27 2.63 -0.75
N ALA A 109 -10.91 1.46 -0.93
CA ALA A 109 -11.72 1.16 -2.11
C ALA A 109 -12.95 2.06 -2.23
N LEU A 110 -13.64 2.35 -1.13
CA LEU A 110 -14.78 3.26 -1.10
C LEU A 110 -14.36 4.69 -1.49
N VAL A 111 -13.27 5.21 -0.91
CA VAL A 111 -12.77 6.55 -1.26
C VAL A 111 -12.29 6.58 -2.71
N ALA A 112 -11.58 5.53 -3.17
CA ALA A 112 -11.15 5.42 -4.56
C ALA A 112 -12.32 5.35 -5.54
N PHE A 113 -13.42 4.69 -5.19
CA PHE A 113 -14.62 4.65 -6.02
C PHE A 113 -15.29 6.03 -6.10
N LEU A 114 -15.51 6.68 -4.96
CA LEU A 114 -16.18 7.98 -4.89
C LEU A 114 -15.38 9.10 -5.56
N ILE A 115 -14.08 9.13 -5.35
CA ILE A 115 -13.19 10.19 -5.84
C ILE A 115 -12.60 9.85 -7.21
N GLY A 116 -12.37 8.57 -7.52
CA GLY A 116 -11.85 8.13 -8.81
C GLY A 116 -12.81 8.42 -9.95
N LEU A 117 -14.11 8.15 -9.78
CA LEU A 117 -15.12 8.39 -10.83
C LEU A 117 -15.11 9.82 -11.41
N PRO A 118 -15.12 10.91 -10.60
CA PRO A 118 -15.02 12.26 -11.14
C PRO A 118 -13.62 12.60 -11.66
N ILE A 119 -12.56 12.11 -11.01
CA ILE A 119 -11.18 12.39 -11.40
C ILE A 119 -10.85 11.80 -12.78
N LEU A 120 -11.32 10.58 -13.07
CA LEU A 120 -11.09 9.92 -14.36
C LEU A 120 -11.76 10.63 -15.55
N ARG A 121 -12.70 11.55 -15.31
CA ARG A 121 -13.34 12.35 -16.37
C ARG A 121 -12.51 13.56 -16.82
N LEU A 122 -11.40 13.84 -16.15
CA LEU A 122 -10.50 14.95 -16.46
C LEU A 122 -9.49 14.58 -17.56
N ARG A 123 -9.01 15.57 -18.32
CA ARG A 123 -7.91 15.37 -19.28
C ARG A 123 -6.57 15.25 -18.53
N SER A 124 -5.59 14.59 -19.15
CA SER A 124 -4.30 14.19 -18.54
C SER A 124 -3.64 15.26 -17.66
N ASP A 125 -3.57 16.52 -18.11
CA ASP A 125 -2.91 17.59 -17.34
C ASP A 125 -3.72 17.98 -16.09
N TYR A 126 -5.05 18.00 -16.21
CA TYR A 126 -5.95 18.27 -15.09
C TYR A 126 -6.06 17.09 -14.13
N LEU A 127 -5.89 15.87 -14.63
CA LEU A 127 -5.85 14.64 -13.83
C LEU A 127 -4.67 14.66 -12.84
N GLY A 128 -3.48 15.06 -13.31
CA GLY A 128 -2.30 15.22 -12.46
C GLY A 128 -2.51 16.25 -11.34
N ILE A 129 -3.05 17.42 -11.69
CA ILE A 129 -3.33 18.49 -10.71
C ILE A 129 -4.38 18.06 -9.68
N ALA A 130 -5.46 17.42 -10.13
CA ALA A 130 -6.53 16.95 -9.25
C ALA A 130 -6.02 15.88 -8.25
N THR A 131 -5.17 14.97 -8.71
CA THR A 131 -4.61 13.92 -7.83
C THR A 131 -3.59 14.46 -6.83
N LEU A 132 -2.82 15.49 -7.17
CA LEU A 132 -2.01 16.24 -6.20
C LEU A 132 -2.87 16.93 -5.15
N GLY A 133 -3.89 17.66 -5.58
CA GLY A 133 -4.82 18.35 -4.69
C GLY A 133 -5.47 17.37 -3.71
N PHE A 134 -5.93 16.22 -4.21
CA PHE A 134 -6.44 15.14 -3.37
C PHE A 134 -5.42 14.66 -2.33
N GLY A 135 -4.17 14.44 -2.73
CA GLY A 135 -3.12 14.03 -1.80
C GLY A 135 -2.87 15.06 -0.69
N VAL A 136 -2.85 16.34 -1.04
CA VAL A 136 -2.71 17.43 -0.05
C VAL A 136 -3.93 17.48 0.89
N ILE A 137 -5.15 17.35 0.36
CA ILE A 137 -6.37 17.32 1.18
C ILE A 137 -6.33 16.17 2.17
N VAL A 138 -5.98 14.95 1.73
CA VAL A 138 -5.89 13.78 2.61
C VAL A 138 -4.82 13.97 3.68
N LYS A 139 -3.65 14.51 3.31
CA LYS A 139 -2.59 14.83 4.27
C LYS A 139 -3.08 15.82 5.35
N VAL A 140 -3.65 16.95 4.93
CA VAL A 140 -4.18 17.96 5.86
C VAL A 140 -5.31 17.40 6.71
N PHE A 141 -6.16 16.54 6.14
CA PHE A 141 -7.23 15.87 6.88
C PHE A 141 -6.67 14.94 7.97
N MET A 142 -5.66 14.13 7.66
CA MET A 142 -4.99 13.27 8.64
C MET A 142 -4.31 14.11 9.72
N ASP A 143 -3.57 15.14 9.33
CA ASP A 143 -2.87 16.03 10.26
C ASP A 143 -3.82 16.75 11.22
N ASN A 144 -5.03 17.10 10.75
CA ASN A 144 -6.04 17.82 11.54
C ASN A 144 -7.10 16.91 12.17
N SER A 145 -7.00 15.59 12.00
CA SER A 145 -8.02 14.64 12.45
C SER A 145 -8.22 14.65 13.96
N ASP A 146 -7.20 15.08 14.73
CA ASP A 146 -7.27 15.33 16.18
C ASP A 146 -8.38 16.30 16.58
N LYS A 147 -8.71 17.27 15.72
CA LYS A 147 -9.78 18.25 16.01
C LYS A 147 -11.17 17.68 15.79
N LEU A 148 -11.29 16.63 14.96
CA LEU A 148 -12.57 15.97 14.67
C LEU A 148 -12.93 14.92 15.72
N SER A 149 -11.95 14.15 16.20
CA SER A 149 -12.14 13.34 17.39
C SER A 149 -10.81 13.03 18.08
N LYS A 150 -10.80 13.03 19.42
CA LYS A 150 -9.67 12.56 20.24
C LYS A 150 -9.35 11.07 20.02
N LEU A 151 -10.18 10.32 19.29
CA LEU A 151 -9.96 8.91 18.96
C LEU A 151 -9.14 8.72 17.68
N LEU A 152 -9.08 9.73 16.81
CA LEU A 152 -8.40 9.66 15.50
C LEU A 152 -6.88 9.88 15.63
N GLY A 153 -6.42 10.68 16.59
CA GLY A 153 -4.99 10.75 16.92
C GLY A 153 -4.08 11.47 15.93
N GLY A 154 -4.64 12.13 14.91
CA GLY A 154 -3.93 13.18 14.18
C GLY A 154 -2.76 12.71 13.32
N SER A 155 -1.80 13.61 13.14
CA SER A 155 -0.53 13.37 12.45
C SER A 155 0.43 12.48 13.22
N MET A 156 0.26 12.37 14.55
CA MET A 156 1.16 11.59 15.39
C MET A 156 0.88 10.09 15.29
N GLY A 157 -0.33 9.71 14.84
CA GLY A 157 -0.85 8.37 15.05
C GLY A 157 -0.97 8.13 16.55
N MET A 158 -2.18 7.95 17.04
CA MET A 158 -2.32 7.61 18.46
C MET A 158 -1.78 6.22 18.73
#